data_AF-A0A3D1RGD0-F1
#
_entry.id   AF-A0A3D1RGD0-F1
#
_cell.length_a   1.000
_cell.length_b   1.000
_cell.length_c   1.000
_cell.angle_alpha   90.00
_cell.angle_beta   90.00
_cell.angle_gamma   90.00
#
_symmetry.space_group_name_H-M   'P 1'
#
loop_
_entity.id
_entity.type
_entity.pdbx_description
1 polymer ?
#
loop_
_entity_poly.entity_id
_entity_poly.type
_entity_poly.pdbx_seq_one_letter_code
_entity_poly.pdbx_strand_id
1 'polypeptide(L)'
;MQKKIFPVLALIAAIAFYFWVKSNQRGELPQTKRIDIETARLPFERDTSLLVYSRHARCRMGCRQIDAEEVKDILMHGKLDASRIQESEKGVTYPLEGITADKQYVRVVFAPEEKEIVVVTVIDLEKEWPCNCN
;
A
#
# COMPACT_ATOMS: atom_id res chain seq x y z
N MET A 1 -11.67 -11.65 55.15
CA MET A 1 -12.35 -11.15 53.92
C MET A 1 -11.34 -10.63 52.86
N GLN A 2 -10.29 -11.39 52.52
CA GLN A 2 -9.22 -10.89 51.60
C GLN A 2 -9.26 -11.46 50.17
N LYS A 3 -10.09 -12.48 49.89
CA LYS A 3 -10.06 -13.21 48.61
C LYS A 3 -10.86 -12.56 47.47
N LYS A 4 -11.64 -11.51 47.74
CA LYS A 4 -12.48 -10.82 46.73
C LYS A 4 -11.79 -9.63 46.04
N ILE A 5 -10.72 -9.09 46.63
CA ILE A 5 -9.99 -7.94 46.08
C ILE A 5 -8.96 -8.39 45.03
N PHE A 6 -8.39 -9.59 45.20
CA PHE A 6 -7.42 -10.18 44.28
C PHE A 6 -7.91 -10.28 42.82
N PRO A 7 -9.12 -10.79 42.52
CA PRO A 7 -9.59 -10.84 41.13
C PRO A 7 -9.84 -9.44 40.53
N VAL A 8 -10.25 -8.45 41.35
CA VAL A 8 -10.48 -7.08 40.89
C VAL A 8 -9.16 -6.40 40.54
N LEU A 9 -8.12 -6.56 41.37
CA LEU A 9 -6.79 -6.02 41.09
C LEU A 9 -6.16 -6.67 39.85
N ALA A 10 -6.33 -7.98 39.67
CA ALA A 10 -5.87 -8.68 38.47
C ALA A 10 -6.55 -8.16 37.19
N LEU A 11 -7.86 -7.86 37.27
CA LEU A 11 -8.61 -7.33 36.13
C LEU A 11 -8.19 -5.89 35.77
N ILE A 12 -7.95 -5.04 36.78
CA ILE A 12 -7.42 -3.69 36.56
C ILE A 12 -6.01 -3.74 35.94
N ALA A 13 -5.14 -4.62 36.44
CA ALA A 13 -3.80 -4.82 35.90
C ALA A 13 -3.83 -5.31 34.44
N ALA A 14 -4.73 -6.23 34.11
CA ALA A 14 -4.91 -6.72 32.74
C ALA A 14 -5.41 -5.61 31.79
N ILE A 15 -6.34 -4.77 32.25
CA ILE A 15 -6.82 -3.61 31.47
C ILE A 15 -5.68 -2.61 31.24
N ALA A 16 -4.94 -2.27 32.30
CA ALA A 16 -3.80 -1.37 32.19
C ALA A 16 -2.72 -1.91 31.24
N PHE A 17 -2.42 -3.21 31.33
CA PHE A 17 -1.49 -3.89 30.44
C PHE A 17 -1.97 -3.90 28.98
N TYR A 18 -3.26 -4.18 28.75
CA TYR A 18 -3.86 -4.11 27.41
C TYR A 18 -3.74 -2.70 26.81
N PHE A 19 -4.04 -1.65 27.59
CA PHE A 19 -3.89 -0.28 27.12
C PHE A 19 -2.42 0.10 26.87
N TRP A 20 -1.50 -0.35 27.73
CA TRP A 20 -0.06 -0.13 27.56
C TRP A 20 0.47 -0.80 26.29
N VAL A 21 0.13 -2.07 26.07
CA VAL A 21 0.48 -2.80 24.83
C VAL A 21 -0.13 -2.10 23.62
N LYS A 22 -1.41 -1.71 23.66
CA LYS A 22 -2.06 -0.99 22.56
C LYS A 22 -1.41 0.36 22.27
N SER A 23 -0.95 1.08 23.29
CA SER A 23 -0.22 2.33 23.11
C SER A 23 1.20 2.13 22.57
N ASN A 24 1.88 1.06 22.97
CA ASN A 24 3.28 0.81 22.62
C ASN A 24 3.46 -0.06 21.36
N GLN A 25 2.39 -0.67 20.84
CA GLN A 25 2.36 -1.34 19.53
C GLN A 25 2.22 -0.36 18.37
N ARG A 26 1.91 0.92 18.63
CA ARG A 26 1.99 1.96 17.60
C ARG A 26 3.46 2.35 17.45
N GLY A 27 4.18 1.61 16.61
CA GLY A 27 5.45 2.09 16.08
C GLY A 27 5.28 3.48 15.50
N GLU A 28 6.32 4.32 15.64
CA GLU A 28 6.35 5.62 14.99
C GLU A 28 6.16 5.41 13.49
N LEU A 29 5.08 5.97 12.93
CA LEU A 29 5.00 6.15 11.49
C LEU A 29 6.24 6.95 11.09
N PRO A 30 6.99 6.54 10.05
CA PRO A 30 8.05 7.38 9.54
C PRO A 30 7.41 8.74 9.22
N GLN A 31 7.84 9.77 9.93
CA GLN A 31 7.47 11.15 9.63
C GLN A 31 7.91 11.39 8.18
N THR A 32 6.99 11.24 7.24
CA THR A 32 7.23 11.55 5.84
C THR A 32 7.44 13.04 5.79
N LYS A 33 8.71 13.44 5.92
CA LYS A 33 9.18 14.80 5.67
C LYS A 33 8.63 15.13 4.29
N ARG A 34 7.63 16.01 4.23
CA ARG A 34 7.12 16.57 2.97
C ARG A 34 8.23 17.42 2.40
N ILE A 35 9.19 16.76 1.76
CA ILE A 35 10.07 17.39 0.81
C ILE A 35 9.16 17.56 -0.39
N ASP A 36 8.82 18.82 -0.72
CA ASP A 36 8.30 19.18 -2.04
C ASP A 36 9.40 18.86 -3.05
N ILE A 37 9.58 17.57 -3.31
CA ILE A 37 10.33 17.07 -4.46
C ILE A 37 9.38 17.30 -5.60
N GLU A 38 9.73 18.26 -6.45
CA GLU A 38 9.18 18.44 -7.78
C GLU A 38 8.79 17.06 -8.33
N THR A 39 7.49 16.76 -8.25
CA THR A 39 7.00 15.41 -8.47
C THR A 39 7.37 15.09 -9.89
N ALA A 40 8.26 14.13 -10.11
CA ALA A 40 8.69 13.74 -11.44
C ALA A 40 7.42 13.56 -12.28
N ARG A 41 7.20 14.50 -13.22
CA ARG A 41 5.92 14.62 -13.91
C ARG A 41 5.73 13.35 -14.72
N LEU A 42 4.64 12.65 -14.49
CA LEU A 42 4.26 11.52 -15.34
C LEU A 42 3.94 12.06 -16.73
N PRO A 43 4.28 11.32 -17.81
CA PRO A 43 3.95 11.71 -19.17
C PRO A 43 2.47 11.44 -19.54
N PHE A 44 1.65 11.06 -18.56
CA PHE A 44 0.22 10.77 -18.71
C PHE A 44 -0.57 11.38 -17.55
N GLU A 45 -1.84 11.66 -17.82
CA GLU A 45 -2.77 12.19 -16.82
C GLU A 45 -3.20 11.08 -15.84
N ARG A 46 -3.30 11.42 -14.57
CA ARG A 46 -3.76 10.52 -13.52
C ARG A 46 -5.29 10.47 -13.51
N ASP A 47 -5.86 9.65 -14.37
CA ASP A 47 -7.31 9.41 -14.41
C ASP A 47 -7.67 8.00 -13.95
N THR A 48 -8.33 7.92 -12.79
CA THR A 48 -8.78 6.64 -12.21
C THR A 48 -9.90 5.95 -12.99
N SER A 49 -10.63 6.69 -13.83
CA SER A 49 -11.73 6.14 -14.64
C SER A 49 -11.22 5.31 -15.83
N LEU A 50 -9.96 5.51 -16.22
CA LEU A 50 -9.29 4.83 -17.33
C LEU A 50 -8.57 3.54 -16.89
N LEU A 51 -8.64 3.17 -15.61
CA LEU A 51 -7.90 2.02 -15.09
C LEU A 51 -8.47 0.69 -15.59
N VAL A 52 -7.59 -0.10 -16.21
CA VAL A 52 -7.89 -1.48 -16.63
C VAL A 52 -6.88 -2.42 -15.96
N TYR A 53 -7.36 -3.48 -15.33
CA TYR A 53 -6.49 -4.40 -14.61
C TYR A 53 -6.07 -5.58 -15.50
N SER A 54 -4.80 -5.93 -15.48
CA SER A 54 -4.33 -7.17 -16.10
C SER A 54 -4.80 -8.40 -15.30
N ARG A 55 -4.71 -9.61 -15.89
CA ARG A 55 -4.97 -10.86 -15.15
C ARG A 55 -4.00 -11.00 -13.97
N HIS A 56 -2.74 -10.67 -14.19
CA HIS A 56 -1.70 -10.78 -13.17
C HIS A 56 -1.94 -9.78 -12.02
N ALA A 57 -2.31 -8.54 -12.34
CA ALA A 57 -2.66 -7.53 -11.34
C ALA A 57 -3.82 -7.99 -10.46
N ARG A 58 -4.92 -8.47 -11.04
CA ARG A 58 -6.07 -8.98 -10.27
C ARG A 58 -5.68 -10.12 -9.32
N CYS A 59 -4.84 -11.05 -9.79
CA CYS A 59 -4.34 -12.14 -8.95
C CYS A 59 -3.48 -11.61 -7.79
N ARG A 60 -2.55 -10.69 -8.09
CA ARG A 60 -1.63 -10.10 -7.11
C ARG A 60 -2.35 -9.25 -6.07
N MET A 61 -3.39 -8.51 -6.48
CA MET A 61 -4.32 -7.77 -5.62
C MET A 61 -5.01 -8.72 -4.62
N GLY A 62 -5.66 -9.77 -5.14
CA GLY A 62 -6.37 -10.74 -4.29
C GLY A 62 -5.48 -11.46 -3.28
N CYS A 63 -4.26 -11.87 -3.69
CA CYS A 63 -3.37 -12.60 -2.78
C CYS A 63 -2.61 -11.71 -1.77
N ARG A 64 -2.52 -10.40 -2.02
CA ARG A 64 -1.87 -9.42 -1.13
C ARG A 64 -2.86 -8.61 -0.29
N GLN A 65 -4.16 -8.82 -0.49
CA GLN A 65 -5.22 -8.01 0.13
C GLN A 65 -5.07 -6.53 -0.25
N ILE A 66 -4.77 -6.26 -1.52
CA ILE A 66 -4.74 -4.90 -2.06
C ILE A 66 -5.98 -4.70 -2.93
N ASP A 67 -6.79 -3.70 -2.60
CA ASP A 67 -8.05 -3.42 -3.28
C ASP A 67 -7.91 -2.38 -4.41
N ALA A 68 -9.03 -2.09 -5.08
CA ALA A 68 -9.03 -1.18 -6.22
C ALA A 68 -8.88 0.30 -5.78
N GLU A 69 -9.42 0.64 -4.62
CA GLU A 69 -9.35 1.96 -4.00
C GLU A 69 -7.90 2.33 -3.66
N GLU A 70 -7.14 1.36 -3.15
CA GLU A 70 -5.71 1.50 -2.88
C GLU A 70 -4.90 1.70 -4.18
N VAL A 71 -5.22 0.95 -5.24
CA VAL A 71 -4.57 1.16 -6.55
C VAL A 71 -4.86 2.57 -7.10
N LYS A 72 -6.09 3.06 -6.94
CA LYS A 72 -6.46 4.43 -7.34
C LYS A 72 -5.74 5.47 -6.50
N ASP A 73 -5.60 5.25 -5.20
CA ASP A 73 -4.86 6.14 -4.30
C ASP A 73 -3.40 6.26 -4.73
N ILE A 74 -2.76 5.15 -5.09
CA ILE A 74 -1.39 5.13 -5.60
C ILE A 74 -1.28 5.81 -6.96
N LEU A 75 -2.27 5.69 -7.85
CA LEU A 75 -2.27 6.45 -9.09
C LEU A 75 -2.27 7.97 -8.82
N MET A 76 -3.09 8.44 -7.89
CA MET A 76 -3.28 9.86 -7.61
C MET A 76 -2.12 10.47 -6.80
N HIS A 77 -1.68 9.77 -5.76
CA HIS A 77 -0.78 10.30 -4.73
C HIS A 77 0.59 9.61 -4.69
N GLY A 78 0.75 8.49 -5.40
CA GLY A 78 2.00 7.75 -5.44
C GLY A 78 3.14 8.53 -6.09
N LYS A 79 4.36 8.22 -5.65
CA LYS A 79 5.60 8.77 -6.16
C LYS A 79 6.18 7.85 -7.24
N LEU A 80 6.57 8.44 -8.37
CA LEU A 80 7.25 7.71 -9.44
C LEU A 80 8.62 7.21 -9.00
N ASP A 81 8.85 5.90 -9.12
CA ASP A 81 10.19 5.31 -9.07
C ASP A 81 10.79 5.31 -10.47
N ALA A 82 11.46 6.42 -10.81
CA ALA A 82 12.10 6.62 -12.12
C ALA A 82 13.20 5.58 -12.41
N SER A 83 13.79 4.96 -11.39
CA SER A 83 14.84 3.94 -11.57
C SER A 83 14.31 2.61 -12.11
N ARG A 84 12.98 2.42 -12.08
CA ARG A 84 12.30 1.19 -12.48
C ARG A 84 11.37 1.34 -13.68
N ILE A 85 11.40 2.50 -14.34
CA ILE A 85 10.74 2.68 -15.62
C ILE A 85 11.31 1.67 -16.61
N GLN A 86 10.44 0.92 -17.27
CA GLN A 86 10.84 -0.08 -18.26
C GLN A 86 10.17 0.24 -19.59
N GLU A 87 10.98 0.28 -20.64
CA GLU A 87 10.53 0.40 -22.02
C GLU A 87 10.58 -0.97 -22.68
N SER A 88 9.53 -1.31 -23.42
CA SER A 88 9.40 -2.58 -24.14
C SER A 88 8.71 -2.34 -25.48
N GLU A 89 8.64 -3.38 -26.32
CA GLU A 89 7.88 -3.34 -27.58
C GLU A 89 6.39 -3.00 -27.38
N LYS A 90 5.85 -3.26 -26.17
CA LYS A 90 4.46 -2.98 -25.81
C LYS A 90 4.24 -1.58 -25.22
N GLY A 91 5.30 -0.77 -25.11
CA GLY A 91 5.26 0.56 -24.51
C GLY A 91 6.07 0.66 -23.21
N VAL A 92 5.88 1.79 -22.53
CA VAL A 92 6.62 2.17 -21.30
C VAL A 92 5.77 1.92 -20.07
N THR A 93 6.39 1.38 -19.02
CA THR A 93 5.74 1.17 -17.72
C THR A 93 6.29 2.12 -16.66
N TYR A 94 5.40 2.64 -15.82
CA TYR A 94 5.67 3.64 -14.80
C TYR A 94 5.30 3.09 -13.42
N PRO A 95 6.28 2.69 -12.61
CA PRO A 95 6.03 2.24 -11.25
C PRO A 95 5.80 3.42 -10.31
N LEU A 96 4.66 3.44 -9.63
CA LEU A 96 4.37 4.39 -8.56
C LEU A 96 4.39 3.66 -7.22
N GLU A 97 4.98 4.30 -6.22
CA GLU A 97 5.09 3.79 -4.86
C GLU A 97 4.39 4.71 -3.88
N GLY A 98 3.79 4.13 -2.85
CA GLY A 98 3.13 4.91 -1.81
C GLY A 98 2.66 4.02 -0.68
N ILE A 99 2.27 4.66 0.41
CA ILE A 99 1.66 4.01 1.57
C ILE A 99 0.15 4.15 1.40
N THR A 100 -0.55 3.02 1.35
CA THR A 100 -2.02 2.94 1.24
C THR A 100 -2.71 3.33 2.55
N ALA A 101 -4.03 3.46 2.51
CA ALA A 101 -4.84 3.82 3.67
C ALA A 101 -4.72 2.81 4.83
N ASP A 102 -4.47 1.54 4.53
CA ASP A 102 -4.28 0.47 5.50
C ASP A 102 -2.82 0.34 6.00
N LYS A 103 -1.95 1.23 5.52
CA LYS A 103 -0.52 1.35 5.83
C LYS A 103 0.36 0.27 5.21
N GLN A 104 -0.05 -0.38 4.12
CA GLN A 104 0.87 -1.18 3.32
C GLN A 104 1.73 -0.27 2.43
N TYR A 105 3.05 -0.50 2.40
CA TYR A 105 3.89 0.15 1.39
C TYR A 105 3.84 -0.65 0.08
N VAL A 106 3.19 -0.09 -0.94
CA VAL A 106 2.93 -0.79 -2.20
C VAL A 106 3.57 -0.09 -3.39
N ARG A 107 3.90 -0.87 -4.41
CA ARG A 107 4.28 -0.43 -5.76
C ARG A 107 3.24 -0.92 -6.75
N VAL A 108 2.70 0.00 -7.54
CA VAL A 108 1.81 -0.31 -8.66
C VAL A 108 2.50 0.06 -9.96
N VAL A 109 2.51 -0.87 -10.92
CA VAL A 109 3.10 -0.64 -12.24
C VAL A 109 1.98 -0.31 -13.23
N PHE A 110 2.00 0.92 -13.75
CA PHE A 110 1.04 1.41 -14.73
C PHE A 110 1.65 1.43 -16.13
N ALA A 111 0.90 0.99 -17.14
CA ALA A 111 1.24 1.13 -18.55
C ALA A 111 0.16 1.99 -19.21
N PRO A 112 0.41 3.30 -19.44
CA PRO A 112 -0.53 4.15 -20.16
C PRO A 112 -0.58 3.76 -21.64
N GLU A 113 -1.78 3.59 -22.16
CA GLU A 113 -2.08 3.45 -23.59
C GLU A 113 -2.89 4.67 -24.06
N GLU A 114 -3.33 4.71 -25.32
CA GLU A 114 -4.01 5.88 -25.89
C GLU A 114 -5.32 6.24 -25.16
N LYS A 115 -6.02 5.27 -24.59
CA LYS A 115 -7.38 5.44 -24.01
C LYS A 115 -7.55 4.81 -22.63
N GLU A 116 -6.56 4.08 -22.15
CA GLU A 116 -6.65 3.35 -20.89
C GLU A 116 -5.29 3.33 -20.18
N ILE A 117 -5.33 3.09 -18.88
CA ILE A 117 -4.14 2.93 -18.05
C ILE A 117 -4.18 1.50 -17.51
N VAL A 118 -3.32 0.65 -18.08
CA VAL A 118 -3.28 -0.76 -17.71
C VAL A 118 -2.46 -0.93 -16.42
N VAL A 119 -3.10 -1.46 -15.39
CA VAL A 119 -2.42 -1.94 -14.18
C VAL A 119 -1.77 -3.27 -14.49
N VAL A 120 -0.45 -3.27 -14.66
CA VAL A 120 0.32 -4.45 -15.05
C VAL A 120 0.46 -5.39 -13.86
N THR A 121 0.87 -4.87 -12.70
CA THR A 121 1.06 -5.63 -11.47
C THR A 121 0.98 -4.73 -10.24
N VAL A 122 0.76 -5.36 -9.09
CA VAL A 122 0.73 -4.73 -7.76
C VAL A 122 1.65 -5.53 -6.83
N ILE A 123 2.50 -4.83 -6.10
CA ILE A 123 3.55 -5.41 -5.27
C ILE A 123 3.49 -4.77 -3.88
N ASP A 124 3.42 -5.60 -2.85
CA ASP A 124 3.72 -5.21 -1.48
C ASP A 124 5.25 -5.22 -1.30
N LEU A 125 5.82 -4.10 -0.87
CA LEU A 125 7.27 -3.90 -0.74
C LEU A 125 7.80 -4.29 0.64
N GLU A 126 6.92 -4.49 1.62
CA GLU A 126 7.29 -4.83 3.00
C GLU A 126 7.12 -6.32 3.28
N LYS A 127 6.20 -6.98 2.57
CA LYS A 127 5.86 -8.38 2.81
C LYS A 127 5.81 -9.21 1.53
N GLU A 128 6.43 -10.38 1.63
CA GLU A 128 6.32 -11.41 0.59
C GLU A 128 5.11 -12.30 0.85
N TRP A 129 4.24 -12.41 -0.15
CA TRP A 129 3.02 -13.21 -0.10
C TRP A 129 3.14 -14.43 -0.99
N PRO A 130 2.83 -15.65 -0.51
CA PRO A 130 2.82 -16.84 -1.33
C PRO A 130 1.65 -16.76 -2.32
N CYS A 131 1.95 -16.37 -3.56
CA CYS A 131 0.96 -16.23 -4.63
C CYS A 131 1.32 -17.12 -5.80
N ASN A 132 0.35 -17.88 -6.29
CA ASN A 132 0.47 -18.67 -7.52
C ASN A 132 -0.23 -17.94 -8.68
N CYS A 133 0.39 -16.87 -9.16
CA CYS A 133 -0.13 -16.04 -10.24
C CYS A 133 0.65 -16.32 -11.53
N ASN A 134 0.06 -17.09 -12.45
CA ASN A 134 0.58 -17.35 -13.80
C ASN A 134 -0.13 -16.52 -14.87
#